data_AF-A0A372Q3H5-F1
#
_entry.id   AF-A0A372Q3H5-F1
#
_cell.length_a   1.000
_cell.length_b   1.000
_cell.length_c   1.000
_cell.angle_alpha   90.00
_cell.angle_beta   90.00
_cell.angle_gamma   90.00
#
_symmetry.space_group_name_H-M   'P 1'
#
loop_
_entity.id
_entity.type
_entity.pdbx_description
1 polymer ?
#
loop_
_entity_poly.entity_id
_entity_poly.type
_entity_poly.pdbx_seq_one_letter_code
_entity_poly.pdbx_strand_id
1 'polypeptide(L)'
;MTEITLNCLIVPIGKLMNIPCIKVMQSITFYKASTYRELETVIQSRLGVPFNKIPLKFCIIQAESGIEKEMDGYDTFDEIFTSTEEPKAEHFHITVYPQSE
;
A
#
# COMPACT_ATOMS: atom_id res chain seq x y z
N MET A 1 4.46 -20.14 -1.82
CA MET A 1 4.40 -18.66 -1.78
C MET A 1 3.29 -18.28 -0.83
N THR A 2 3.57 -17.39 0.12
CA THR A 2 2.62 -16.99 1.15
C THR A 2 1.90 -15.73 0.69
N GLU A 3 0.57 -15.75 0.66
CA GLU A 3 -0.23 -14.57 0.39
C GLU A 3 -0.42 -13.76 1.68
N ILE A 4 -0.53 -12.45 1.53
CA ILE A 4 -0.86 -11.53 2.61
C ILE A 4 -1.97 -10.60 2.12
N THR A 5 -2.93 -10.32 3.00
CA THR A 5 -3.96 -9.31 2.75
C THR A 5 -3.68 -8.11 3.63
N LEU A 6 -3.50 -6.94 3.03
CA LEU A 6 -3.24 -5.69 3.71
C LEU A 6 -4.33 -4.68 3.41
N ASN A 7 -4.77 -3.97 4.44
CA ASN A 7 -5.57 -2.77 4.28
C ASN A 7 -4.67 -1.56 3.97
N CYS A 8 -4.94 -0.93 2.84
CA CYS A 8 -4.28 0.26 2.35
C CYS A 8 -5.19 1.48 2.45
N LEU A 9 -4.59 2.60 2.84
CA LEU A 9 -5.22 3.91 2.84
C LEU A 9 -4.54 4.79 1.77
N ILE A 10 -5.29 5.18 0.76
CA ILE A 10 -4.81 6.09 -0.29
C ILE A 10 -5.07 7.53 0.13
N VAL A 11 -4.01 8.31 0.25
CA VAL A 11 -4.09 9.69 0.74
C VAL A 11 -4.47 10.61 -0.43
N PRO A 12 -5.65 11.26 -0.39
CA PRO A 12 -6.19 12.03 -1.52
C PRO A 12 -5.54 13.42 -1.58
N ILE A 13 -4.26 13.47 -1.94
CA ILE A 13 -3.47 14.70 -2.08
C ILE A 13 -2.83 14.77 -3.47
N GLY A 14 -2.37 15.96 -3.89
CA GLY A 14 -1.64 16.15 -5.15
C GLY A 14 -2.35 15.55 -6.38
N LYS A 15 -1.66 14.67 -7.13
CA LYS A 15 -2.23 14.01 -8.31
C LYS A 15 -3.36 13.02 -7.98
N LEU A 16 -3.50 12.60 -6.72
CA LEU A 16 -4.60 11.76 -6.23
C LEU A 16 -5.78 12.57 -5.67
N MET A 17 -5.75 13.90 -5.77
CA MET A 17 -6.92 14.74 -5.44
C MET A 17 -8.15 14.28 -6.23
N ASN A 18 -9.31 14.31 -5.58
CA ASN A 18 -10.61 13.91 -6.14
C ASN A 18 -10.75 12.42 -6.48
N ILE A 19 -9.87 11.56 -5.97
CA ILE A 19 -10.07 10.11 -6.00
C ILE A 19 -11.43 9.76 -5.34
N PRO A 20 -12.25 8.87 -5.94
CA PRO A 20 -13.50 8.46 -5.33
C PRO A 20 -13.27 7.84 -3.93
N CYS A 21 -14.10 8.20 -2.95
CA CYS A 21 -13.97 7.68 -1.59
C CYS A 21 -13.95 6.15 -1.52
N ILE A 22 -14.69 5.48 -2.42
CA ILE A 22 -14.70 4.01 -2.54
C ILE A 22 -13.34 3.41 -2.95
N LYS A 23 -12.41 4.22 -3.44
CA LYS A 23 -11.04 3.82 -3.82
C LYS A 23 -10.00 4.22 -2.77
N VAL A 24 -10.37 5.04 -1.79
CA VAL A 24 -9.46 5.52 -0.73
C VAL A 24 -9.08 4.38 0.21
N MET A 25 -10.06 3.56 0.62
CA MET A 25 -9.83 2.41 1.49
C MET A 25 -9.86 1.15 0.64
N GLN A 26 -8.76 0.40 0.60
CA GLN A 26 -8.66 -0.82 -0.19
C GLN A 26 -8.05 -1.95 0.63
N SER A 27 -8.65 -3.14 0.55
CA SER A 27 -8.01 -4.37 1.01
C SER A 27 -7.39 -5.07 -0.19
N ILE A 28 -6.07 -5.27 -0.17
CA ILE A 28 -5.29 -5.84 -1.27
C ILE A 28 -4.64 -7.14 -0.83
N THR A 29 -4.70 -8.15 -1.69
CA THR A 29 -4.08 -9.46 -1.47
C THR A 29 -2.99 -9.65 -2.52
N PHE A 30 -1.80 -10.02 -2.08
CA PHE A 30 -0.63 -10.24 -2.94
C PHE A 30 0.34 -11.22 -2.26
N TYR A 31 1.33 -11.74 -3.01
CA TYR A 31 2.34 -12.62 -2.44
C TYR A 31 3.34 -11.81 -1.59
N LYS A 32 3.71 -12.28 -0.40
CA LYS A 32 4.71 -11.57 0.43
C LYS A 32 6.07 -11.41 -0.27
N ALA A 33 6.43 -12.33 -1.16
CA ALA A 33 7.62 -12.24 -1.99
C ALA A 33 7.51 -11.25 -3.15
N SER A 34 6.37 -10.56 -3.30
CA SER A 34 6.18 -9.58 -4.39
C SER A 34 7.07 -8.37 -4.19
N THR A 35 7.47 -7.76 -5.30
CA THR A 35 8.26 -6.54 -5.32
C THR A 35 7.39 -5.30 -5.07
N TYR A 36 8.05 -4.19 -4.70
CA TYR A 36 7.43 -2.86 -4.64
C TYR A 36 6.61 -2.54 -5.90
N ARG A 37 7.17 -2.84 -7.07
CA ARG A 37 6.57 -2.54 -8.38
C ARG A 37 5.33 -3.38 -8.69
N GLU A 38 5.32 -4.63 -8.23
CA GLU A 38 4.15 -5.50 -8.36
C GLU A 38 3.00 -4.99 -7.49
N LEU A 39 3.29 -4.58 -6.25
CA LEU A 39 2.30 -3.93 -5.38
C LEU A 39 1.74 -2.66 -6.02
N GLU A 40 2.62 -1.81 -6.56
CA GLU A 40 2.22 -0.60 -7.26
C GLU A 40 1.28 -0.87 -8.43
N THR A 41 1.61 -1.87 -9.24
CA THR A 41 0.77 -2.27 -10.37
C THR A 41 -0.62 -2.73 -9.91
N VAL A 42 -0.70 -3.50 -8.82
CA VAL A 42 -1.98 -3.94 -8.25
C VAL A 42 -2.82 -2.76 -7.78
N ILE A 43 -2.22 -1.82 -7.05
CA ILE A 43 -2.93 -0.63 -6.55
C ILE A 43 -3.36 0.27 -7.71
N GLN A 44 -2.47 0.55 -8.67
CA GLN A 44 -2.79 1.35 -9.87
C GLN A 44 -3.92 0.74 -10.69
N SER A 45 -3.93 -0.59 -10.87
CA SER A 45 -5.03 -1.30 -11.55
C SER A 45 -6.38 -1.03 -10.86
N ARG A 46 -6.41 -1.13 -9.54
CA ARG A 46 -7.63 -0.89 -8.75
C ARG A 46 -8.05 0.57 -8.71
N LEU A 47 -7.09 1.50 -8.75
CA LEU A 47 -7.34 2.93 -8.84
C LEU A 47 -8.08 3.31 -10.13
N GLY A 48 -7.72 2.68 -11.26
CA GLY A 48 -8.35 2.93 -12.56
C GLY A 48 -8.00 4.31 -13.14
N VAL A 49 -8.50 4.59 -14.36
CA VAL A 49 -8.24 5.86 -15.05
C VAL A 49 -8.95 7.02 -14.32
N PRO A 50 -8.31 8.19 -14.15
CA PRO A 50 -6.98 8.59 -14.62
C PRO A 50 -5.82 8.27 -13.66
N PHE A 51 -6.12 7.69 -12.49
CA PHE A 51 -5.17 7.53 -11.39
C PHE A 51 -4.18 6.37 -11.58
N ASN A 52 -4.47 5.42 -12.47
CA ASN A 52 -3.66 4.22 -12.73
C ASN A 52 -2.28 4.47 -13.37
N LYS A 53 -1.93 5.73 -13.64
CA LYS A 53 -0.60 6.12 -14.17
C LYS A 53 0.20 6.97 -13.19
N ILE A 54 -0.34 7.26 -12.01
CA ILE A 54 0.33 8.08 -11.01
C ILE A 54 1.34 7.18 -10.30
N PRO A 55 2.63 7.52 -10.33
CA PRO A 55 3.63 6.80 -9.55
C PRO A 55 3.31 6.91 -8.06
N LEU A 56 3.49 5.82 -7.31
CA LEU A 56 3.05 5.72 -5.92
C LEU A 56 4.23 5.59 -4.96
N LYS A 57 4.07 6.21 -3.80
CA LYS A 57 4.94 6.06 -2.64
C LYS A 57 4.20 5.26 -1.56
N PHE A 58 4.82 4.21 -1.04
CA PHE A 58 4.26 3.40 0.06
C PHE A 58 4.94 3.73 1.38
N CYS A 59 4.14 3.92 2.43
CA CYS A 59 4.61 3.98 3.79
C CYS A 59 3.92 2.88 4.61
N ILE A 60 4.69 2.09 5.35
CA ILE A 60 4.17 1.08 6.27
C ILE A 60 3.85 1.76 7.60
N ILE A 61 2.69 1.40 8.15
CA ILE A 61 2.32 1.77 9.52
C ILE A 61 2.88 0.70 10.44
N GLN A 62 3.89 1.04 11.24
CA GLN A 62 4.39 0.11 12.25
C GLN A 62 3.31 -0.13 13.31
N ALA A 63 2.93 -1.40 13.48
CA ALA A 63 2.00 -1.81 14.52
C ALA A 63 2.53 -1.31 15.89
N GLU A 64 1.62 -0.87 16.75
CA GLU A 64 1.86 -0.30 18.08
C GLU A 64 2.38 1.14 18.14
N SER A 65 3.26 1.56 17.24
CA SER A 65 3.80 2.94 17.29
C SER A 65 2.96 3.95 16.49
N GLY A 66 2.20 3.48 15.48
CA GLY A 66 1.48 4.35 14.56
C GLY A 66 2.41 5.21 13.68
N ILE A 67 3.72 4.94 13.72
CA ILE A 67 4.72 5.65 12.95
C ILE A 67 4.69 5.12 11.52
N GLU A 68 4.58 6.04 10.56
CA GLU A 68 4.73 5.75 9.15
C GLU A 68 6.22 5.68 8.78
N LYS A 69 6.63 4.56 8.19
CA LYS A 69 7.97 4.38 7.60
C LYS A 69 7.81 4.21 6.10
N GLU A 70 8.43 5.10 5.33
CA GLU A 70 8.52 4.96 3.87
C GLU A 70 9.27 3.68 3.50
N MET A 71 8.73 2.97 2.51
CA MET A 71 9.39 1.81 1.89
C MET A 71 10.39 2.28 0.85
N ASP A 72 11.58 1.69 0.88
CA ASP A 72 12.51 1.73 -0.25
C ASP A 72 12.09 0.69 -1.31
N GLY A 73 12.44 0.93 -2.58
CA GLY A 73 12.18 0.00 -3.67
C GLY A 73 12.87 -1.36 -3.53
N TYR A 74 13.88 -1.44 -2.64
CA TYR A 74 14.59 -2.67 -2.28
C TYR A 74 14.02 -3.37 -1.04
N ASP A 75 13.11 -2.73 -0.29
CA ASP A 75 12.49 -3.34 0.87
C ASP A 75 11.58 -4.49 0.43
N THR A 76 11.63 -5.61 1.15
CA THR A 76 10.79 -6.78 0.86
C THR A 76 9.66 -6.90 1.89
N PHE A 77 8.45 -7.22 1.43
CA PHE A 77 7.30 -7.39 2.35
C PHE A 77 7.48 -8.60 3.27
N ASP A 78 8.25 -9.60 2.86
CA ASP A 78 8.64 -10.73 3.71
C ASP A 78 9.47 -10.29 4.94
N GLU A 79 10.36 -9.30 4.80
CA GLU A 79 11.16 -8.75 5.91
C GLU A 79 10.37 -7.78 6.80
N ILE A 80 9.38 -7.11 6.22
CA ILE A 80 8.53 -6.14 6.94
C ILE A 80 7.41 -6.84 7.72
N PHE A 81 6.73 -7.78 7.07
CA PHE A 81 5.62 -8.55 7.64
C PHE A 81 6.11 -9.95 8.00
N THR A 82 7.15 -10.00 8.83
CA THR A 82 7.83 -11.22 9.33
C THR A 82 7.00 -11.99 10.35
N SER A 83 6.07 -11.32 11.03
CA SER A 83 5.30 -11.94 12.11
C SER A 83 4.34 -13.01 11.56
N THR A 84 4.21 -14.07 12.35
CA THR A 84 3.18 -15.11 12.24
C THR A 84 1.79 -14.59 12.59
N GLU A 85 1.68 -13.34 13.06
CA GLU A 85 0.41 -12.67 13.25
C GLU A 85 -0.11 -12.15 11.92
N GLU A 86 -1.30 -12.61 11.56
CA GLU A 86 -2.00 -12.09 10.40
C GLU A 86 -2.30 -10.59 10.58
N PRO A 87 -2.18 -9.79 9.51
CA PRO A 87 -2.62 -8.40 9.49
C PRO A 87 -4.05 -8.29 10.03
N LYS A 88 -4.27 -7.44 11.04
CA LYS A 88 -5.57 -7.30 11.68
C LYS A 88 -6.52 -6.53 10.75
N ALA A 89 -7.72 -7.06 10.57
CA ALA A 89 -8.69 -6.50 9.62
C ALA A 89 -9.12 -5.07 9.96
N GLU A 90 -9.02 -4.66 11.22
CA GLU A 90 -9.34 -3.32 11.72
C GLU A 90 -8.23 -2.28 11.52
N HIS A 91 -7.01 -2.68 11.16
CA HIS A 91 -5.88 -1.76 11.00
C HIS A 91 -5.61 -1.42 9.55
N PHE A 92 -5.18 -0.20 9.29
CA PHE A 92 -4.43 0.11 8.07
C PHE A 92 -2.98 -0.31 8.28
N HIS A 93 -2.38 -0.87 7.24
CA HIS A 93 -1.03 -1.40 7.27
C HIS A 93 -0.10 -0.57 6.39
N ILE A 94 -0.66 0.04 5.34
CA ILE A 94 0.09 0.86 4.38
C ILE A 94 -0.71 2.12 4.08
N THR A 95 -0.04 3.27 4.11
CA THR A 95 -0.50 4.51 3.50
C THR A 95 0.14 4.69 2.12
N VAL A 96 -0.65 5.14 1.16
CA VAL A 96 -0.25 5.31 -0.24
C VAL A 96 -0.36 6.78 -0.60
N TYR A 97 0.75 7.36 -1.02
CA TYR A 97 0.86 8.74 -1.46
C TYR A 97 1.14 8.78 -2.97
N PRO A 98 0.79 9.86 -3.68
CA PRO A 98 1.41 10.09 -4.97
C PRO A 98 2.91 10.32 -4.75
N GLN A 99 3.76 9.67 -5.54
CA GLN A 99 5.17 10.00 -5.56
C GLN A 99 5.31 11.42 -6.12
N SER A 100 5.90 12.32 -5.33
CA SER A 100 6.21 13.67 -5.79
C SER A 100 7.23 13.61 -6.94
N GLU A 101 7.08 14.48 -7.94
CA GLU A 101 8.14 14.79 -8.89
C GLU A 101 9.23 15.64 -8.24
#